data_AF-A0A3D9E3L8-F1
#
_entry.id   AF-A0A3D9E3L8-F1
#
_cell.length_a   1.000
_cell.length_b   1.000
_cell.length_c   1.000
_cell.angle_alpha   90.00
_cell.angle_beta   90.00
_cell.angle_gamma   90.00
#
_symmetry.space_group_name_H-M   'P 1'
#
loop_
_entity.id
_entity.type
_entity.pdbx_description
1 polymer ?
#
loop_
_entity_poly.entity_id
_entity_poly.type
_entity_poly.pdbx_seq_one_letter_code
_entity_poly.pdbx_strand_id
1 'polypeptide(L)'
;MRGARRTLAASALATTLGLTMAACSVPAEPGPDTGDRTVETAKAFLDEYVDGGRVVRTDQGGDTVSEGQAYGLLLAVAADDPSRFDSIWDWTTTHLQRDDSLLAWQWKDGAVIDEQPASDADLDAARALVLAGDAFGRDDLREQGVALGAAVLDEMTVETALGRILLPGPWATASPHAYNPSYASPAAFDVLSRASGDPRWNEVAEGSRAVTSALLDANPLPTNWATVSADGAVALAGSAGGGGEPAYGYDAARTTIRFAEACGTADRALAARVAGALPGQDTLAAELDAGSGALTSDQHPVAYAARAAAFAAEGRSDDAREDLRRAADTAASTPTYYGSAWTALSTAMLTDDVLGGCPPLEDDETAAVATGAGATTATTAPGVGAAGGFQDPVSPAAASTAVPVHISIPAIGVDSDLIGLDRGADGWIQSPQDYDAVGWYEKGVLPGEVGPAVIAGHVDSPTGPAVFFDLPRLTPGDTVSVRRADGSTADFVVTGLQTVEKNSFPTESVYAPTPTPQLRIVTCAGAWDPASGHYVDNLVVTAVAA
;
A
#
# COMPACT_ATOMS: atom_id res chain seq x y z
N MET A 1 -88.18 33.16 -31.67
CA MET A 1 -88.43 34.47 -31.04
C MET A 1 -88.00 34.41 -29.58
N ARG A 2 -87.02 35.26 -29.22
CA ARG A 2 -86.75 35.92 -27.93
C ARG A 2 -87.06 35.20 -26.61
N GLY A 3 -86.04 35.06 -25.77
CA GLY A 3 -86.18 34.92 -24.31
C GLY A 3 -84.82 34.93 -23.61
N ALA A 4 -84.58 35.94 -22.77
CA ALA A 4 -83.27 36.42 -22.35
C ALA A 4 -82.63 35.69 -21.14
N ARG A 5 -81.31 35.88 -21.05
CA ARG A 5 -80.38 35.54 -19.95
C ARG A 5 -80.85 36.02 -18.57
N ARG A 6 -80.56 35.23 -17.53
CA ARG A 6 -80.03 35.72 -16.24
C ARG A 6 -78.94 34.77 -15.73
N THR A 7 -77.77 35.34 -15.54
CA THR A 7 -76.57 34.79 -14.89
C THR A 7 -76.76 34.68 -13.38
N LEU A 8 -76.35 33.56 -12.79
CA LEU A 8 -76.02 33.41 -11.37
C LEU A 8 -74.62 32.78 -11.31
N ALA A 9 -73.69 33.51 -10.72
CA ALA A 9 -72.33 33.05 -10.44
C ALA A 9 -72.35 32.13 -9.22
N ALA A 10 -71.73 30.96 -9.33
CA ALA A 10 -71.45 30.05 -8.22
C ALA A 10 -69.95 29.82 -8.15
N SER A 11 -69.35 30.21 -7.03
CA SER A 11 -67.93 30.03 -6.71
C SER A 11 -67.61 28.54 -6.53
N ALA A 12 -66.59 28.05 -7.23
CA ALA A 12 -66.08 26.70 -7.04
C ALA A 12 -65.00 26.70 -5.94
N LEU A 13 -65.27 25.99 -4.83
CA LEU A 13 -64.22 25.47 -3.94
C LEU A 13 -63.88 24.05 -4.40
N ALA A 14 -62.66 23.83 -4.88
CA ALA A 14 -62.13 22.51 -5.15
C ALA A 14 -61.64 21.87 -3.84
N THR A 15 -62.24 20.76 -3.44
CA THR A 15 -61.78 19.90 -2.34
C THR A 15 -61.07 18.70 -2.96
N THR A 16 -59.73 18.69 -2.92
CA THR A 16 -58.92 17.53 -3.31
C THR A 16 -58.94 16.50 -2.19
N LEU A 17 -59.61 15.37 -2.43
CA LEU A 17 -59.58 14.18 -1.58
C LEU A 17 -58.27 13.41 -1.87
N GLY A 18 -57.29 13.51 -0.96
CA GLY A 18 -56.03 12.77 -1.06
C GLY A 18 -56.25 11.29 -0.74
N LEU A 19 -56.03 10.43 -1.74
CA LEU A 19 -56.00 8.98 -1.58
C LEU A 19 -54.61 8.58 -1.07
N THR A 20 -54.49 8.26 0.22
CA THR A 20 -53.26 7.72 0.81
C THR A 20 -53.10 6.26 0.42
N MET A 21 -52.24 5.97 -0.57
CA MET A 21 -51.69 4.64 -0.76
C MET A 21 -50.68 4.37 0.36
N ALA A 22 -51.05 3.51 1.31
CA ALA A 22 -50.10 2.92 2.23
C ALA A 22 -49.24 1.91 1.44
N ALA A 23 -48.06 2.34 0.98
CA ALA A 23 -47.03 1.42 0.56
C ALA A 23 -46.58 0.63 1.79
N CYS A 24 -46.72 -0.70 1.75
CA CYS A 24 -46.10 -1.57 2.73
C CYS A 24 -44.59 -1.53 2.47
N SER A 25 -43.87 -0.68 3.19
CA SER A 25 -42.42 -0.75 3.27
C SER A 25 -42.08 -2.07 3.97
N VAL A 26 -41.52 -3.02 3.23
CA VAL A 26 -40.80 -4.14 3.84
C VAL A 26 -39.65 -3.51 4.62
N PRO A 27 -39.47 -3.79 5.92
CA PRO A 27 -38.26 -3.35 6.61
C PRO A 27 -37.07 -3.90 5.83
N ALA A 28 -36.12 -3.04 5.46
CA ALA A 28 -34.82 -3.50 5.00
C ALA A 28 -34.27 -4.44 6.07
N GLU A 29 -33.81 -5.63 5.68
CA GLU A 29 -33.07 -6.47 6.62
C GLU A 29 -31.91 -5.65 7.16
N PRO A 30 -31.67 -5.66 8.49
CA PRO A 30 -30.46 -5.05 9.03
C PRO A 30 -29.27 -5.65 8.27
N GLY A 31 -28.36 -4.78 7.81
CA GLY A 31 -27.09 -5.24 7.25
C GLY A 31 -26.36 -6.14 8.26
N PRO A 32 -25.43 -6.98 7.80
CA PRO A 32 -24.63 -7.79 8.72
C PRO A 32 -23.99 -6.89 9.78
N ASP A 33 -23.89 -7.41 11.01
CA ASP A 33 -23.16 -6.78 12.09
C ASP A 33 -21.70 -6.52 11.64
N THR A 34 -21.08 -5.47 12.16
CA THR A 34 -19.68 -5.12 11.84
C THR A 34 -18.73 -6.29 12.12
N GLY A 35 -18.95 -7.00 13.23
CA GLY A 35 -18.22 -8.24 13.56
C GLY A 35 -18.47 -9.39 12.57
N ASP A 36 -19.69 -9.53 12.06
CA ASP A 36 -20.00 -10.55 11.03
C ASP A 36 -19.21 -10.29 9.74
N ARG A 37 -19.04 -9.02 9.35
CA ARG A 37 -18.30 -8.63 8.14
C ARG A 37 -16.78 -8.80 8.28
N THR A 38 -16.23 -8.51 9.46
CA THR A 38 -14.81 -8.77 9.78
C THR A 38 -14.49 -10.26 9.60
N VAL A 39 -15.31 -11.13 10.20
CA VAL A 39 -15.12 -12.58 10.12
C VAL A 39 -15.30 -13.09 8.68
N GLU A 40 -16.31 -12.60 7.95
CA GLU A 40 -16.57 -13.02 6.56
C GLU A 40 -15.41 -12.68 5.62
N THR A 41 -14.96 -11.44 5.64
CA THR A 41 -13.86 -10.98 4.75
C THR A 41 -12.53 -11.64 5.09
N ALA A 42 -12.25 -11.88 6.38
CA ALA A 42 -11.07 -12.61 6.81
C ALA A 42 -11.09 -14.06 6.31
N LYS A 43 -12.22 -14.78 6.47
CA LYS A 43 -12.37 -16.16 5.96
C LYS A 43 -12.23 -16.23 4.45
N ALA A 44 -12.82 -15.29 3.71
CA ALA A 44 -12.69 -15.25 2.26
C ALA A 44 -11.23 -15.14 1.79
N PHE A 45 -10.42 -14.29 2.43
CA PHE A 45 -8.99 -14.23 2.15
C PHE A 45 -8.26 -15.53 2.49
N LEU A 46 -8.52 -16.08 3.68
CA LEU A 46 -7.86 -17.31 4.15
C LEU A 46 -8.18 -18.50 3.25
N ASP A 47 -9.42 -18.60 2.75
CA ASP A 47 -9.85 -19.70 1.89
C ASP A 47 -9.27 -19.61 0.47
N GLU A 48 -9.06 -18.39 -0.05
CA GLU A 48 -8.50 -18.18 -1.39
C GLU A 48 -6.97 -18.28 -1.41
N TYR A 49 -6.28 -17.67 -0.44
CA TYR A 49 -4.84 -17.45 -0.51
C TYR A 49 -4.00 -18.33 0.43
N VAL A 50 -4.61 -19.09 1.35
CA VAL A 50 -3.86 -19.99 2.24
C VAL A 50 -3.95 -21.44 1.77
N ASP A 51 -2.83 -22.01 1.33
CA ASP A 51 -2.68 -23.42 0.96
C ASP A 51 -1.70 -24.12 1.93
N GLY A 52 -2.22 -25.03 2.76
CA GLY A 52 -1.39 -25.79 3.70
C GLY A 52 -0.57 -24.94 4.67
N GLY A 53 -1.08 -23.76 5.06
CA GLY A 53 -0.40 -22.79 5.93
C GLY A 53 0.45 -21.75 5.18
N ARG A 54 0.68 -21.97 3.89
CA ARG A 54 1.38 -21.03 3.03
C ARG A 54 0.40 -20.02 2.47
N VAL A 55 0.69 -18.74 2.63
CA VAL A 55 0.00 -17.64 1.95
C VAL A 55 0.65 -17.47 0.58
N VAL A 56 -0.12 -17.73 -0.48
CA VAL A 56 0.38 -17.78 -1.86
C VAL A 56 -0.13 -16.57 -2.64
N ARG A 57 0.79 -15.78 -3.22
CA ARG A 57 0.42 -14.67 -4.11
C ARG A 57 0.19 -15.19 -5.53
N THR A 58 -0.96 -15.83 -5.74
CA THR A 58 -1.31 -16.54 -6.99
C THR A 58 -1.29 -15.64 -8.23
N ASP A 59 -1.60 -14.37 -8.06
CA ASP A 59 -1.57 -13.29 -9.05
C ASP A 59 -0.20 -12.59 -9.18
N GLN A 60 0.77 -12.91 -8.30
CA GLN A 60 2.14 -12.34 -8.30
C GLN A 60 3.23 -13.40 -8.52
N GLY A 61 2.95 -14.41 -9.35
CA GLY A 61 3.92 -15.44 -9.70
C GLY A 61 4.05 -16.57 -8.68
N GLY A 62 3.11 -16.67 -7.74
CA GLY A 62 2.95 -17.81 -6.85
C GLY A 62 4.03 -17.96 -5.80
N ASP A 63 4.71 -16.87 -5.44
CA ASP A 63 5.66 -16.83 -4.33
C ASP A 63 4.95 -16.54 -2.99
N THR A 64 5.73 -16.50 -1.91
CA THR A 64 5.27 -16.13 -0.57
C THR A 64 6.21 -15.08 -0.02
N VAL A 65 5.64 -14.05 0.60
CA VAL A 65 6.40 -13.07 1.37
C VAL A 65 6.03 -13.12 2.84
N SER A 66 6.97 -12.76 3.72
CA SER A 66 6.72 -12.71 5.17
C SER A 66 5.54 -11.80 5.51
N GLU A 67 5.35 -10.69 4.79
CA GLU A 67 4.17 -9.81 4.93
C GLU A 67 2.87 -10.59 4.73
N GLY A 68 2.83 -11.51 3.77
CA GLY A 68 1.64 -12.30 3.51
C GLY A 68 1.34 -13.32 4.58
N GLN A 69 2.37 -13.98 5.11
CA GLN A 69 2.21 -14.81 6.29
C GLN A 69 1.65 -13.99 7.46
N ALA A 70 2.19 -12.79 7.70
CA ALA A 70 1.72 -11.90 8.76
C ALA A 70 0.26 -11.46 8.58
N TYR A 71 -0.15 -11.10 7.34
CA TYR A 71 -1.55 -10.81 7.02
C TYR A 71 -2.45 -12.01 7.28
N GLY A 72 -2.02 -13.22 6.87
CA GLY A 72 -2.74 -14.47 7.15
C GLY A 72 -2.90 -14.74 8.66
N LEU A 73 -1.88 -14.47 9.47
CA LEU A 73 -1.94 -14.63 10.93
C LEU A 73 -2.94 -13.64 11.56
N LEU A 74 -2.87 -12.35 11.20
CA LEU A 74 -3.82 -11.35 11.69
C LEU A 74 -5.26 -11.69 11.29
N LEU A 75 -5.47 -12.13 10.05
CA LEU A 75 -6.79 -12.51 9.56
C LEU A 75 -7.30 -13.82 10.18
N ALA A 76 -6.43 -14.76 10.55
CA ALA A 76 -6.83 -15.94 11.31
C ALA A 76 -7.29 -15.59 12.74
N VAL A 77 -6.68 -14.57 13.36
CA VAL A 77 -7.18 -14.00 14.63
C VAL A 77 -8.56 -13.35 14.41
N ALA A 78 -8.70 -12.49 13.39
CA ALA A 78 -9.97 -11.83 13.08
C ALA A 78 -11.10 -12.80 12.71
N ALA A 79 -10.76 -13.97 12.16
CA ALA A 79 -11.71 -15.02 11.79
C ALA A 79 -12.09 -15.95 12.96
N ASP A 80 -11.47 -15.80 14.14
CA ASP A 80 -11.52 -16.74 15.27
C ASP A 80 -11.18 -18.18 14.83
N ASP A 81 -10.11 -18.34 14.04
CA ASP A 81 -9.68 -19.61 13.44
C ASP A 81 -8.29 -20.05 13.95
N PRO A 82 -8.22 -20.64 15.16
CA PRO A 82 -6.95 -21.09 15.74
C PRO A 82 -6.30 -22.22 14.92
N SER A 83 -7.09 -23.02 14.19
CA SER A 83 -6.53 -24.11 13.37
C SER A 83 -5.81 -23.59 12.13
N ARG A 84 -6.38 -22.57 11.47
CA ARG A 84 -5.70 -21.89 10.36
C ARG A 84 -4.50 -21.09 10.86
N PHE A 85 -4.62 -20.44 12.02
CA PHE A 85 -3.52 -19.73 12.66
C PHE A 85 -2.31 -20.66 12.88
N ASP A 86 -2.53 -21.80 13.55
CA ASP A 86 -1.47 -22.80 13.81
C ASP A 86 -0.84 -23.29 12.49
N SER A 87 -1.66 -23.58 11.47
CA SER A 87 -1.15 -24.00 10.17
C SER A 87 -0.27 -22.95 9.50
N ILE A 88 -0.66 -21.67 9.56
CA ILE A 88 0.12 -20.57 8.97
C ILE A 88 1.42 -20.37 9.74
N TRP A 89 1.36 -20.39 11.07
CA TRP A 89 2.54 -20.17 11.90
C TRP A 89 3.55 -21.32 11.81
N ASP A 90 3.08 -22.57 11.79
CA ASP A 90 3.92 -23.76 11.57
C ASP A 90 4.64 -23.68 10.22
N TRP A 91 3.93 -23.29 9.17
CA TRP A 91 4.56 -23.09 7.85
C TRP A 91 5.59 -21.97 7.90
N THR A 92 5.25 -20.84 8.51
CA THR A 92 6.11 -19.64 8.61
C THR A 92 7.42 -19.96 9.33
N THR A 93 7.35 -20.60 10.50
CA THR A 93 8.54 -20.95 11.28
C THR A 93 9.38 -22.04 10.62
N THR A 94 8.76 -22.96 9.91
CA THR A 94 9.48 -24.02 9.18
C THR A 94 10.26 -23.48 7.97
N HIS A 95 9.73 -22.46 7.27
CA HIS A 95 10.24 -22.06 5.97
C HIS A 95 10.89 -20.66 5.94
N LEU A 96 10.47 -19.74 6.81
CA LEU A 96 10.92 -18.34 6.78
C LEU A 96 11.71 -17.93 8.02
N GLN A 97 11.43 -18.51 9.19
CA GLN A 97 12.07 -18.06 10.42
C GLN A 97 13.57 -18.38 10.43
N ARG A 98 14.36 -17.34 10.68
CA ARG A 98 15.81 -17.36 10.77
C ARG A 98 16.27 -17.69 12.20
N ASP A 99 17.56 -17.93 12.36
CA ASP A 99 18.18 -18.19 13.66
C ASP A 99 18.07 -17.00 14.64
N ASP A 100 17.90 -15.78 14.12
CA ASP A 100 17.69 -14.54 14.89
C ASP A 100 16.20 -14.27 15.19
N SER A 101 15.32 -15.26 14.95
CA SER A 101 13.86 -15.21 15.08
C SER A 101 13.12 -14.39 14.02
N LEU A 102 13.80 -13.51 13.28
CA LEU A 102 13.20 -12.71 12.21
C LEU A 102 12.80 -13.60 11.02
N LEU A 103 11.90 -13.10 10.19
CA LEU A 103 11.36 -13.82 9.05
C LEU A 103 12.08 -13.39 7.77
N ALA A 104 12.68 -14.35 7.05
CA ALA A 104 13.14 -14.13 5.68
C ALA A 104 11.96 -13.63 4.82
N TRP A 105 12.16 -12.54 4.09
CA TRP A 105 11.03 -11.85 3.48
C TRP A 105 10.45 -12.56 2.26
N GLN A 106 11.21 -13.41 1.54
CA GLN A 106 10.73 -14.01 0.30
C GLN A 106 11.09 -15.49 0.13
N TRP A 107 10.06 -16.29 -0.20
CA TRP A 107 10.15 -17.71 -0.51
C TRP A 107 9.52 -18.00 -1.86
N LYS A 108 10.21 -18.78 -2.69
CA LYS A 108 9.73 -19.21 -4.01
C LYS A 108 10.34 -20.55 -4.41
N ASP A 109 9.59 -21.35 -5.17
CA ASP A 109 10.07 -22.60 -5.78
C ASP A 109 10.73 -23.60 -4.82
N GLY A 110 10.23 -23.67 -3.58
CA GLY A 110 10.71 -24.65 -2.58
C GLY A 110 11.75 -24.12 -1.60
N ALA A 111 12.20 -22.86 -1.73
CA ALA A 111 13.26 -22.30 -0.91
C ALA A 111 13.07 -20.81 -0.60
N VAL A 112 13.74 -20.34 0.46
CA VAL A 112 13.98 -18.91 0.67
C VAL A 112 14.88 -18.42 -0.47
N ILE A 113 14.42 -17.39 -1.18
CA ILE A 113 15.19 -16.76 -2.26
C ILE A 113 15.81 -15.43 -1.82
N ASP A 114 15.33 -14.88 -0.71
CA ASP A 114 15.94 -13.72 -0.07
C ASP A 114 15.72 -13.77 1.45
N GLU A 115 16.84 -13.75 2.17
CA GLU A 115 16.92 -13.91 3.61
C GLU A 115 16.76 -12.61 4.39
N GLN A 116 16.73 -11.45 3.74
CA GLN A 116 16.56 -10.18 4.45
C GLN A 116 15.18 -10.11 5.12
N PRO A 117 15.07 -9.63 6.37
CA PRO A 117 13.76 -9.43 6.98
C PRO A 117 13.13 -8.11 6.52
N ALA A 118 11.81 -8.03 6.68
CA ALA A 118 11.00 -6.84 6.44
C ALA A 118 10.24 -6.51 7.72
N SER A 119 10.52 -5.33 8.29
CA SER A 119 10.11 -5.05 9.66
C SER A 119 8.59 -4.95 9.86
N ASP A 120 7.83 -4.59 8.82
CA ASP A 120 6.37 -4.57 8.87
C ASP A 120 5.80 -5.98 9.02
N ALA A 121 6.33 -6.95 8.26
CA ALA A 121 5.96 -8.35 8.39
C ALA A 121 6.28 -8.91 9.78
N ASP A 122 7.49 -8.68 10.28
CA ASP A 122 7.90 -9.16 11.61
C ASP A 122 7.06 -8.50 12.72
N LEU A 123 6.77 -7.21 12.59
CA LEU A 123 5.90 -6.46 13.52
C LEU A 123 4.47 -6.99 13.52
N ASP A 124 3.87 -7.21 12.35
CA ASP A 124 2.50 -7.70 12.22
C ASP A 124 2.38 -9.17 12.66
N ALA A 125 3.38 -10.01 12.39
CA ALA A 125 3.44 -11.38 12.91
C ALA A 125 3.58 -11.40 14.44
N ALA A 126 4.43 -10.55 15.02
CA ALA A 126 4.56 -10.41 16.46
C ALA A 126 3.25 -9.96 17.13
N ARG A 127 2.58 -8.96 16.54
CA ARG A 127 1.24 -8.51 16.95
C ARG A 127 0.25 -9.68 16.90
N ALA A 128 0.17 -10.40 15.79
CA ALA A 128 -0.75 -11.52 15.62
C ALA A 128 -0.53 -12.64 16.63
N LEU A 129 0.73 -12.98 16.94
CA LEU A 129 1.08 -13.99 17.93
C LEU A 129 0.64 -13.62 19.35
N VAL A 130 0.85 -12.35 19.75
CA VAL A 130 0.36 -11.86 21.04
C VAL A 130 -1.17 -11.89 21.11
N LEU A 131 -1.85 -11.40 20.07
CA LEU A 131 -3.30 -11.39 20.01
C LEU A 131 -3.88 -12.80 20.02
N ALA A 132 -3.31 -13.73 19.26
CA ALA A 132 -3.70 -15.14 19.26
C ALA A 132 -3.45 -15.80 20.62
N GLY A 133 -2.34 -15.45 21.28
CA GLY A 133 -2.05 -15.91 22.64
C GLY A 133 -3.13 -15.50 23.63
N ASP A 134 -3.57 -14.24 23.57
CA ASP A 134 -4.62 -13.71 24.43
C ASP A 134 -6.02 -14.27 24.06
N ALA A 135 -6.36 -14.30 22.76
CA ALA A 135 -7.67 -14.73 22.27
C ALA A 135 -7.90 -16.24 22.41
N PHE A 136 -6.86 -17.05 22.16
CA PHE A 136 -6.95 -18.52 22.18
C PHE A 136 -6.45 -19.15 23.48
N GLY A 137 -5.98 -18.35 24.44
CA GLY A 137 -5.44 -18.82 25.72
C GLY A 137 -4.14 -19.62 25.57
N ARG A 138 -3.23 -19.14 24.73
CA ARG A 138 -1.98 -19.80 24.33
C ARG A 138 -0.76 -18.96 24.73
N ASP A 139 -0.32 -19.14 25.97
CA ASP A 139 0.86 -18.44 26.52
C ASP A 139 2.12 -18.65 25.65
N ASP A 140 2.24 -19.80 24.99
CA ASP A 140 3.35 -20.11 24.10
C ASP A 140 3.38 -19.22 22.84
N LEU A 141 2.21 -18.88 22.28
CA LEU A 141 2.14 -17.93 21.15
C LEU A 141 2.48 -16.52 21.62
N ARG A 142 1.97 -16.14 22.80
CA ARG A 142 2.28 -14.83 23.40
C ARG A 142 3.78 -14.66 23.65
N GLU A 143 4.45 -15.68 24.20
CA GLU A 143 5.90 -15.68 24.41
C GLU A 143 6.68 -15.58 23.09
N GLN A 144 6.26 -16.30 22.04
CA GLN A 144 6.85 -16.20 20.71
C GLN A 144 6.67 -14.81 20.09
N GLY A 145 5.49 -14.20 20.24
CA GLY A 145 5.24 -12.84 19.77
C GLY A 145 6.12 -11.80 20.48
N VAL A 146 6.29 -11.94 21.80
CA VAL A 146 7.21 -11.09 22.58
C VAL A 146 8.66 -11.28 22.14
N ALA A 147 9.10 -12.52 21.88
CA ALA A 147 10.45 -12.82 21.41
C ALA A 147 10.72 -12.23 20.01
N LEU A 148 9.79 -12.40 19.07
CA LEU A 148 9.88 -11.80 17.73
C LEU A 148 9.90 -10.27 17.82
N GLY A 149 9.03 -9.68 18.64
CA GLY A 149 9.03 -8.24 18.88
C GLY A 149 10.35 -7.73 19.48
N ALA A 150 10.99 -8.49 20.37
CA ALA A 150 12.31 -8.13 20.89
C ALA A 150 13.37 -8.11 19.78
N ALA A 151 13.35 -9.08 18.86
CA ALA A 151 14.25 -9.10 17.70
C ALA A 151 14.03 -7.88 16.78
N VAL A 152 12.78 -7.47 16.56
CA VAL A 152 12.46 -6.22 15.83
C VAL A 152 13.08 -5.00 16.51
N LEU A 153 12.92 -4.86 17.82
CA LEU A 153 13.50 -3.75 18.58
C LEU A 153 15.04 -3.74 18.54
N ASP A 154 15.66 -4.91 18.59
CA ASP A 154 17.11 -5.05 18.65
C ASP A 154 17.78 -4.79 17.29
N GLU A 155 17.20 -5.30 16.19
CA GLU A 155 17.84 -5.32 14.87
C GLU A 155 17.27 -4.29 13.88
N MET A 156 16.04 -3.80 14.09
CA MET A 156 15.32 -2.98 13.11
C MET A 156 14.82 -1.66 13.68
N THR A 157 15.46 -1.14 14.73
CA THR A 157 15.21 0.23 15.20
C THR A 157 16.48 1.02 15.40
N VAL A 158 16.39 2.34 15.26
CA VAL A 158 17.51 3.26 15.48
C VAL A 158 17.06 4.51 16.24
N GLU A 159 17.95 5.07 17.05
CA GLU A 159 17.75 6.34 17.74
C GLU A 159 18.06 7.52 16.81
N THR A 160 17.17 8.50 16.77
CA THR A 160 17.36 9.78 16.08
C THR A 160 17.04 10.94 17.02
N ALA A 161 17.28 12.18 16.60
CA ALA A 161 16.83 13.35 17.38
C ALA A 161 15.29 13.47 17.48
N LEU A 162 14.52 12.75 16.65
CA LEU A 162 13.06 12.65 16.75
C LEU A 162 12.59 11.52 17.68
N GLY A 163 13.52 10.72 18.23
CA GLY A 163 13.25 9.51 19.00
C GLY A 163 13.64 8.24 18.24
N ARG A 164 13.34 7.09 18.85
CA ARG A 164 13.53 5.78 18.24
C ARG A 164 12.56 5.60 17.07
N ILE A 165 13.05 5.13 15.93
CA ILE A 165 12.22 4.88 14.74
C ILE A 165 12.36 3.42 14.29
N LEU A 166 11.32 2.92 13.60
CA LEU A 166 11.33 1.62 12.95
C LEU A 166 12.01 1.72 11.58
N LEU A 167 13.02 0.89 11.35
CA LEU A 167 13.71 0.75 10.07
C LEU A 167 13.04 -0.35 9.24
N PRO A 168 12.99 -0.25 7.90
CA PRO A 168 12.39 -1.26 7.02
C PRO A 168 13.09 -2.62 7.07
N GLY A 169 14.35 -2.63 7.52
CA GLY A 169 15.15 -3.84 7.73
C GLY A 169 16.54 -3.47 8.25
N PRO A 170 17.37 -4.46 8.62
CA PRO A 170 18.72 -4.24 9.18
C PRO A 170 19.68 -3.55 8.20
N TRP A 171 19.37 -3.59 6.89
CA TRP A 171 20.12 -2.91 5.85
C TRP A 171 19.97 -1.37 5.89
N ALA A 172 18.95 -0.83 6.55
CA ALA A 172 18.63 0.61 6.56
C ALA A 172 19.31 1.42 7.69
N THR A 173 20.36 0.88 8.30
CA THR A 173 21.05 1.51 9.45
C THR A 173 21.94 2.69 9.09
N ALA A 174 22.34 2.83 7.82
CA ALA A 174 23.13 3.98 7.37
C ALA A 174 22.30 5.27 7.42
N SER A 175 22.89 6.38 7.89
CA SER A 175 22.23 7.69 7.88
C SER A 175 22.56 8.45 6.57
N PRO A 176 21.58 9.09 5.91
CA PRO A 176 20.17 9.13 6.27
C PRO A 176 19.49 7.77 6.11
N HIS A 177 18.68 7.39 7.10
CA HIS A 177 18.03 6.09 7.19
C HIS A 177 16.91 5.98 6.16
N ALA A 178 16.87 4.90 5.40
CA ALA A 178 15.69 4.56 4.61
C ALA A 178 14.51 4.34 5.55
N TYR A 179 13.35 4.93 5.23
CA TYR A 179 12.16 4.87 6.07
C TYR A 179 10.93 4.65 5.20
N ASN A 180 10.12 3.64 5.54
CA ASN A 180 8.81 3.44 4.94
C ASN A 180 7.74 3.79 6.00
N PRO A 181 7.00 4.91 5.84
CA PRO A 181 6.01 5.33 6.85
C PRO A 181 4.92 4.29 7.11
N SER A 182 4.64 3.45 6.11
CA SER A 182 3.59 2.45 6.17
C SER A 182 3.94 1.23 7.01
N TYR A 183 5.20 1.10 7.42
CA TYR A 183 5.66 0.01 8.28
C TYR A 183 5.35 0.29 9.76
N ALA A 184 5.17 1.56 10.13
CA ALA A 184 4.83 1.94 11.49
C ALA A 184 3.34 1.68 11.81
N SER A 185 3.06 0.85 12.82
CA SER A 185 1.71 0.64 13.36
C SER A 185 1.65 0.99 14.85
N PRO A 186 1.05 2.14 15.20
CA PRO A 186 0.84 2.50 16.60
C PRO A 186 0.05 1.45 17.39
N ALA A 187 -0.92 0.77 16.77
CA ALA A 187 -1.66 -0.31 17.41
C ALA A 187 -0.79 -1.55 17.70
N ALA A 188 0.06 -1.96 16.76
CA ALA A 188 1.03 -3.03 16.98
C ALA A 188 2.01 -2.70 18.12
N PHE A 189 2.52 -1.45 18.14
CA PHE A 189 3.42 -1.00 19.19
C PHE A 189 2.77 -1.04 20.57
N ASP A 190 1.49 -0.65 20.69
CA ASP A 190 0.75 -0.71 21.96
C ASP A 190 0.52 -2.16 22.43
N VAL A 191 0.11 -3.05 21.52
CA VAL A 191 -0.06 -4.49 21.81
C VAL A 191 1.25 -5.09 22.34
N LEU A 192 2.36 -4.83 21.66
CA LEU A 192 3.68 -5.36 22.03
C LEU A 192 4.25 -4.69 23.29
N SER A 193 4.00 -3.39 23.50
CA SER A 193 4.33 -2.65 24.73
C SER A 193 3.66 -3.27 25.94
N ARG A 194 2.34 -3.50 25.87
CA ARG A 194 1.57 -4.16 26.94
C ARG A 194 2.01 -5.61 27.17
N ALA A 195 2.34 -6.32 26.10
CA ALA A 195 2.69 -7.73 26.19
C ALA A 195 4.05 -7.99 26.82
N SER A 196 5.05 -7.18 26.42
CA SER A 196 6.45 -7.31 26.82
C SER A 196 6.83 -6.48 28.05
N GLY A 197 6.17 -5.35 28.27
CA GLY A 197 6.61 -4.34 29.23
C GLY A 197 7.88 -3.59 28.83
N ASP A 198 8.37 -3.75 27.58
CA ASP A 198 9.56 -3.07 27.08
C ASP A 198 9.22 -1.60 26.71
N PRO A 199 9.83 -0.60 27.39
CA PRO A 199 9.52 0.81 27.15
C PRO A 199 9.92 1.29 25.75
N ARG A 200 10.82 0.58 25.05
CA ARG A 200 11.26 0.96 23.70
C ARG A 200 10.11 0.99 22.70
N TRP A 201 9.04 0.23 22.91
CA TRP A 201 7.85 0.32 22.06
C TRP A 201 7.17 1.69 22.12
N ASN A 202 7.16 2.33 23.29
CA ASN A 202 6.63 3.68 23.42
C ASN A 202 7.55 4.69 22.74
N GLU A 203 8.87 4.49 22.81
CA GLU A 203 9.86 5.30 22.09
C GLU A 203 9.66 5.21 20.57
N VAL A 204 9.47 3.98 20.04
CA VAL A 204 9.18 3.75 18.61
C VAL A 204 7.87 4.42 18.19
N ALA A 205 6.82 4.33 19.02
CA ALA A 205 5.55 4.97 18.74
C ALA A 205 5.67 6.50 18.67
N GLU A 206 6.39 7.11 19.63
CA GLU A 206 6.63 8.55 19.64
C GLU A 206 7.49 9.02 18.46
N GLY A 207 8.59 8.31 18.17
CA GLY A 207 9.48 8.66 17.06
C GLY A 207 8.83 8.47 15.70
N SER A 208 8.11 7.37 15.49
CA SER A 208 7.38 7.13 14.23
C SER A 208 6.27 8.17 14.02
N ARG A 209 5.55 8.56 15.08
CA ARG A 209 4.56 9.67 15.03
C ARG A 209 5.23 10.99 14.67
N ALA A 210 6.39 11.30 15.25
CA ALA A 210 7.13 12.52 14.96
C ALA A 210 7.58 12.57 13.48
N VAL A 211 8.08 11.45 12.94
CA VAL A 211 8.45 11.34 11.52
C VAL A 211 7.21 11.51 10.63
N THR A 212 6.10 10.81 10.91
CA THR A 212 4.85 10.95 10.13
C THR A 212 4.31 12.38 10.20
N SER A 213 4.38 13.05 11.35
CA SER A 213 4.01 14.47 11.45
C SER A 213 4.88 15.35 10.58
N ALA A 214 6.20 15.16 10.61
CA ALA A 214 7.14 15.92 9.78
C ALA A 214 6.89 15.70 8.27
N LEU A 215 6.58 14.46 7.86
CA LEU A 215 6.19 14.16 6.49
C LEU A 215 4.90 14.89 6.09
N LEU A 216 3.89 14.87 6.94
CA LEU A 216 2.61 15.53 6.68
C LEU A 216 2.68 17.07 6.75
N ASP A 217 3.67 17.61 7.45
CA ASP A 217 3.98 19.04 7.45
C ASP A 217 4.68 19.47 6.15
N ALA A 218 5.49 18.57 5.57
CA ALA A 218 6.18 18.79 4.30
C ALA A 218 5.29 18.52 3.07
N ASN A 219 4.37 17.55 3.16
CA ASN A 219 3.51 17.12 2.05
C ASN A 219 2.11 16.75 2.54
N PRO A 220 1.02 17.10 1.83
CA PRO A 220 -0.35 16.80 2.29
C PRO A 220 -0.68 15.30 2.42
N LEU A 221 0.02 14.46 1.66
CA LEU A 221 -0.10 13.00 1.70
C LEU A 221 1.22 12.37 2.19
N PRO A 222 1.19 11.26 2.95
CA PRO A 222 2.40 10.49 3.21
C PRO A 222 2.95 9.92 1.90
N THR A 223 4.21 9.48 1.90
CA THR A 223 4.88 8.91 0.72
C THR A 223 5.30 7.47 0.97
N ASN A 224 5.45 6.67 -0.08
CA ASN A 224 5.87 5.27 0.05
C ASN A 224 7.22 5.16 0.77
N TRP A 225 8.13 6.08 0.47
CA TRP A 225 9.45 6.16 1.07
C TRP A 225 9.76 7.56 1.56
N ALA A 226 10.59 7.61 2.59
CA ALA A 226 11.20 8.81 3.10
C ALA A 226 12.63 8.48 3.55
N THR A 227 13.38 9.51 3.91
CA THR A 227 14.63 9.34 4.62
C THR A 227 14.60 10.12 5.94
N VAL A 228 15.22 9.54 6.97
CA VAL A 228 15.35 10.17 8.30
C VAL A 228 16.82 10.22 8.69
N SER A 229 17.35 11.42 8.86
CA SER A 229 18.73 11.62 9.29
C SER A 229 18.87 11.44 10.81
N ALA A 230 20.06 11.12 11.29
CA ALA A 230 20.33 10.94 12.72
C ALA A 230 20.02 12.20 13.56
N ASP A 231 20.13 13.39 12.94
CA ASP A 231 19.76 14.67 13.55
C ASP A 231 18.25 14.99 13.49
N GLY A 232 17.43 14.05 13.02
CA GLY A 232 15.99 14.17 12.93
C GLY A 232 15.48 14.87 11.67
N ALA A 233 16.35 15.22 10.70
CA ALA A 233 15.88 15.76 9.44
C ALA A 233 15.13 14.70 8.61
N VAL A 234 13.92 15.03 8.15
CA VAL A 234 13.06 14.14 7.36
C VAL A 234 12.93 14.67 5.93
N ALA A 235 13.09 13.81 4.94
CA ALA A 235 12.91 14.15 3.53
C ALA A 235 12.02 13.12 2.81
N LEU A 236 11.18 13.61 1.89
CA LEU A 236 10.36 12.76 1.01
C LEU A 236 11.26 12.01 0.04
N ALA A 237 10.91 10.76 -0.29
CA ALA A 237 11.62 9.97 -1.28
C ALA A 237 10.66 9.13 -2.14
N GLY A 238 11.05 8.80 -3.37
CA GLY A 238 10.35 7.81 -4.19
C GLY A 238 10.81 6.37 -3.94
N SER A 239 11.98 6.21 -3.32
CA SER A 239 12.64 4.91 -3.10
C SER A 239 13.42 4.89 -1.79
N ALA A 240 13.78 3.69 -1.34
CA ALA A 240 14.62 3.47 -0.16
C ALA A 240 15.98 4.18 -0.22
N GLY A 241 16.52 4.40 -1.43
CA GLY A 241 17.80 5.10 -1.64
C GLY A 241 17.73 6.62 -1.43
N GLY A 242 16.54 7.17 -1.18
CA GLY A 242 16.33 8.62 -1.04
C GLY A 242 16.12 9.36 -2.36
N GLY A 243 16.18 8.67 -3.51
CA GLY A 243 15.86 9.20 -4.84
C GLY A 243 14.45 8.84 -5.31
N GLY A 244 14.14 9.17 -6.57
CA GLY A 244 12.85 8.88 -7.22
C GLY A 244 11.75 9.89 -6.90
N GLU A 245 10.69 9.91 -7.72
CA GLU A 245 9.51 10.76 -7.48
C GLU A 245 8.70 10.24 -6.28
N PRO A 246 8.48 11.07 -5.23
CA PRO A 246 7.65 10.66 -4.10
C PRO A 246 6.19 10.49 -4.54
N ALA A 247 5.59 9.37 -4.14
CA ALA A 247 4.21 9.04 -4.46
C ALA A 247 3.45 8.56 -3.21
N TYR A 248 2.16 8.86 -3.18
CA TYR A 248 1.18 8.23 -2.32
C TYR A 248 0.61 7.02 -3.08
N GLY A 249 1.18 5.84 -2.86
CA GLY A 249 0.77 4.61 -3.52
C GLY A 249 0.37 3.51 -2.54
N TYR A 250 0.55 2.26 -2.97
CA TYR A 250 0.13 1.06 -2.24
C TYR A 250 0.68 0.98 -0.81
N ASP A 251 1.94 1.38 -0.59
CA ASP A 251 2.53 1.49 0.75
C ASP A 251 1.95 2.65 1.54
N ALA A 252 2.08 3.86 1.00
CA ALA A 252 1.69 5.09 1.70
C ALA A 252 0.23 5.05 2.19
N ALA A 253 -0.66 4.42 1.42
CA ALA A 253 -2.05 4.19 1.79
C ALA A 253 -2.21 3.47 3.13
N ARG A 254 -1.38 2.46 3.42
CA ARG A 254 -1.43 1.71 4.70
C ARG A 254 -1.07 2.59 5.89
N THR A 255 -0.24 3.63 5.71
CA THR A 255 0.09 4.61 6.78
C THR A 255 -1.18 5.20 7.37
N THR A 256 -2.11 5.66 6.52
CA THR A 256 -3.36 6.28 6.95
C THR A 256 -4.24 5.28 7.71
N ILE A 257 -4.31 4.03 7.23
CA ILE A 257 -5.09 2.95 7.86
C ILE A 257 -4.53 2.64 9.25
N ARG A 258 -3.22 2.38 9.36
CA ARG A 258 -2.52 2.05 10.61
C ARG A 258 -2.62 3.18 11.65
N PHE A 259 -2.63 4.45 11.23
CA PHE A 259 -2.79 5.59 12.14
C PHE A 259 -4.24 5.85 12.54
N ALA A 260 -5.21 5.49 11.69
CA ALA A 260 -6.64 5.64 12.00
C ALA A 260 -7.14 4.62 13.03
N GLU A 261 -6.61 3.38 13.01
CA GLU A 261 -6.91 2.34 14.00
C GLU A 261 -6.28 2.61 15.39
N ALA A 262 -5.40 3.61 15.50
CA ALA A 262 -4.66 3.84 16.72
C ALA A 262 -5.55 4.38 17.86
N CYS A 263 -5.33 3.88 19.08
CA CYS A 263 -6.00 4.41 20.27
C CYS A 263 -5.59 5.85 20.61
N GLY A 264 -4.35 6.23 20.27
CA GLY A 264 -3.81 7.57 20.48
C GLY A 264 -4.52 8.63 19.65
N THR A 265 -5.02 9.69 20.29
CA THR A 265 -5.67 10.82 19.59
C THR A 265 -4.72 11.58 18.69
N ALA A 266 -3.43 11.64 19.03
CA ALA A 266 -2.40 12.28 18.22
C ALA A 266 -2.16 11.53 16.91
N ASP A 267 -2.18 10.18 16.93
CA ASP A 267 -2.02 9.36 15.73
C ASP A 267 -3.23 9.48 14.82
N ARG A 268 -4.44 9.39 15.38
CA ARG A 268 -5.69 9.59 14.61
C ARG A 268 -5.78 10.98 14.01
N ALA A 269 -5.29 12.01 14.71
CA ALA A 269 -5.22 13.35 14.15
C ALA A 269 -4.32 13.43 12.90
N LEU A 270 -3.24 12.64 12.83
CA LEU A 270 -2.41 12.56 11.62
C LEU A 270 -3.15 11.87 10.47
N ALA A 271 -3.88 10.78 10.74
CA ALA A 271 -4.73 10.15 9.72
C ALA A 271 -5.82 11.10 9.20
N ALA A 272 -6.45 11.88 10.09
CA ALA A 272 -7.47 12.86 9.72
C ALA A 272 -6.94 13.97 8.81
N ARG A 273 -5.67 14.39 8.98
CA ARG A 273 -5.05 15.42 8.10
C ARG A 273 -5.00 15.00 6.63
N VAL A 274 -4.91 13.70 6.36
CA VAL A 274 -4.87 13.14 4.99
C VAL A 274 -6.19 13.37 4.25
N ALA A 275 -7.32 13.43 4.97
CA ALA A 275 -8.66 13.52 4.37
C ALA A 275 -8.83 14.74 3.45
N GLY A 276 -8.26 15.88 3.82
CA GLY A 276 -8.37 17.12 3.05
C GLY A 276 -7.54 17.14 1.76
N ALA A 277 -6.57 16.24 1.62
CA ALA A 277 -5.72 16.12 0.45
C ALA A 277 -6.25 15.09 -0.56
N LEU A 278 -6.95 14.06 -0.09
CA LEU A 278 -7.47 13.01 -0.96
C LEU A 278 -8.60 13.54 -1.88
N PRO A 279 -8.61 13.15 -3.16
CA PRO A 279 -9.69 13.50 -4.07
C PRO A 279 -11.06 13.05 -3.54
N GLY A 280 -12.03 13.97 -3.50
CA GLY A 280 -13.41 13.70 -3.06
C GLY A 280 -14.33 13.11 -4.14
N GLN A 281 -13.78 12.64 -5.25
CA GLN A 281 -14.54 12.05 -6.36
C GLN A 281 -14.88 10.59 -6.07
N ASP A 282 -15.95 10.05 -6.66
CA ASP A 282 -16.33 8.65 -6.46
C ASP A 282 -15.20 7.70 -6.87
N THR A 283 -14.56 7.97 -8.00
CA THR A 283 -13.38 7.24 -8.49
C THR A 283 -12.11 7.79 -7.86
N LEU A 284 -11.29 6.89 -7.30
CA LEU A 284 -10.00 7.21 -6.72
C LEU A 284 -8.89 6.42 -7.42
N ALA A 285 -7.89 7.12 -7.94
CA ALA A 285 -6.70 6.49 -8.49
C ALA A 285 -5.93 5.73 -7.41
N ALA A 286 -5.34 4.59 -7.78
CA ALA A 286 -4.55 3.75 -6.89
C ALA A 286 -3.27 4.45 -6.40
N GLU A 287 -2.72 5.36 -7.21
CA GLU A 287 -1.51 6.13 -6.88
C GLU A 287 -1.71 7.61 -7.18
N LEU A 288 -1.23 8.45 -6.27
CA LEU A 288 -1.25 9.90 -6.37
C LEU A 288 0.17 10.47 -6.25
N ASP A 289 0.42 11.58 -6.93
CA ASP A 289 1.63 12.38 -6.74
C ASP A 289 1.57 13.19 -5.43
N ALA A 290 2.67 13.86 -5.09
CA ALA A 290 2.78 14.72 -3.91
C ALA A 290 1.70 15.83 -3.85
N GLY A 291 1.20 16.29 -5.01
CA GLY A 291 0.12 17.27 -5.14
C GLY A 291 -1.28 16.66 -5.16
N SER A 292 -1.43 15.36 -4.88
CA SER A 292 -2.68 14.60 -4.95
C SER A 292 -3.25 14.45 -6.37
N GLY A 293 -2.42 14.66 -7.40
CA GLY A 293 -2.74 14.37 -8.79
C GLY A 293 -2.67 12.86 -9.07
N ALA A 294 -3.57 12.34 -9.90
CA ALA A 294 -3.56 10.93 -10.25
C ALA A 294 -2.31 10.57 -11.08
N LEU A 295 -1.56 9.56 -10.63
CA LEU A 295 -0.41 8.99 -11.37
C LEU A 295 -0.80 7.80 -12.26
N THR A 296 -1.99 7.27 -12.07
CA THR A 296 -2.57 6.17 -12.84
C THR A 296 -4.09 6.36 -12.96
N SER A 297 -4.69 5.74 -13.97
CA SER A 297 -6.14 5.57 -14.05
C SER A 297 -6.66 4.36 -13.27
N ASP A 298 -5.76 3.49 -12.82
CA ASP A 298 -6.09 2.26 -12.10
C ASP A 298 -6.76 2.59 -10.76
N GLN A 299 -7.66 1.72 -10.32
CA GLN A 299 -8.29 1.79 -8.99
C GLN A 299 -7.87 0.57 -8.19
N HIS A 300 -7.69 0.74 -6.88
CA HIS A 300 -7.30 -0.37 -6.02
C HIS A 300 -8.02 -0.29 -4.66
N PRO A 301 -8.41 -1.42 -4.05
CA PRO A 301 -9.12 -1.42 -2.77
C PRO A 301 -8.39 -0.67 -1.65
N VAL A 302 -7.06 -0.76 -1.60
CA VAL A 302 -6.24 -0.08 -0.57
C VAL A 302 -6.39 1.44 -0.58
N ALA A 303 -6.58 2.05 -1.75
CA ALA A 303 -6.74 3.50 -1.86
C ALA A 303 -8.08 3.94 -1.26
N TYR A 304 -9.15 3.20 -1.55
CA TYR A 304 -10.47 3.42 -0.94
C TYR A 304 -10.42 3.17 0.57
N ALA A 305 -9.79 2.09 1.02
CA ALA A 305 -9.62 1.80 2.44
C ALA A 305 -8.86 2.92 3.18
N ALA A 306 -7.82 3.49 2.57
CA ALA A 306 -7.07 4.60 3.16
C ALA A 306 -7.87 5.90 3.21
N ARG A 307 -8.72 6.17 2.20
CA ARG A 307 -9.66 7.30 2.24
C ARG A 307 -10.75 7.10 3.28
N ALA A 308 -11.25 5.86 3.43
CA ALA A 308 -12.16 5.49 4.51
C ALA A 308 -11.53 5.75 5.88
N ALA A 309 -10.28 5.32 6.10
CA ALA A 309 -9.53 5.56 7.33
C ALA A 309 -9.38 7.06 7.63
N ALA A 310 -9.03 7.86 6.62
CA ALA A 310 -8.90 9.31 6.77
C ALA A 310 -10.24 9.97 7.15
N PHE A 311 -11.32 9.61 6.46
CA PHE A 311 -12.67 10.12 6.74
C PHE A 311 -13.17 9.68 8.12
N ALA A 312 -12.93 8.44 8.51
CA ALA A 312 -13.29 7.94 9.84
C ALA A 312 -12.56 8.73 10.93
N ALA A 313 -11.26 8.97 10.76
CA ALA A 313 -10.45 9.76 11.69
C ALA A 313 -10.88 11.24 11.74
N GLU A 314 -11.39 11.80 10.64
CA GLU A 314 -11.97 13.16 10.58
C GLU A 314 -13.38 13.24 11.19
N GLY A 315 -14.02 12.11 11.49
CA GLY A 315 -15.39 12.04 12.02
C GLY A 315 -16.48 11.99 10.95
N ARG A 316 -16.14 11.64 9.71
CA ARG A 316 -17.05 11.46 8.56
C ARG A 316 -17.39 9.98 8.36
N SER A 317 -18.03 9.38 9.37
CA SER A 317 -18.27 7.93 9.41
C SER A 317 -19.12 7.39 8.25
N ASP A 318 -20.08 8.17 7.74
CA ASP A 318 -20.90 7.74 6.59
C ASP A 318 -20.07 7.66 5.30
N ASP A 319 -19.24 8.67 5.03
CA ASP A 319 -18.33 8.69 3.87
C ASP A 319 -17.31 7.56 3.98
N ALA A 320 -16.80 7.30 5.19
CA ALA A 320 -15.87 6.22 5.46
C ALA A 320 -16.47 4.83 5.19
N ARG A 321 -17.71 4.59 5.68
CA ARG A 321 -18.42 3.33 5.42
C ARG A 321 -18.71 3.15 3.93
N GLU A 322 -18.97 4.23 3.20
CA GLU A 322 -19.15 4.16 1.74
C GLU A 322 -17.85 3.78 1.03
N ASP A 323 -16.70 4.33 1.43
CA ASP A 323 -15.42 3.93 0.85
C ASP A 323 -15.01 2.50 1.20
N LEU A 324 -15.36 1.98 2.38
CA LEU A 324 -15.20 0.55 2.68
C LEU A 324 -16.06 -0.33 1.76
N ARG A 325 -17.26 0.12 1.35
CA ARG A 325 -18.05 -0.58 0.32
C ARG A 325 -17.36 -0.52 -1.04
N ARG A 326 -16.86 0.66 -1.46
CA ARG A 326 -16.11 0.80 -2.72
C ARG A 326 -14.85 -0.07 -2.74
N ALA A 327 -14.13 -0.19 -1.63
CA ALA A 327 -12.98 -1.08 -1.50
C ALA A 327 -13.39 -2.55 -1.75
N ALA A 328 -14.44 -3.00 -1.09
CA ALA A 328 -14.98 -4.36 -1.26
C ALA A 328 -15.49 -4.63 -2.69
N ASP A 329 -16.23 -3.68 -3.28
CA ASP A 329 -16.72 -3.78 -4.66
C ASP A 329 -15.56 -3.85 -5.65
N THR A 330 -14.52 -3.04 -5.43
CA THR A 330 -13.30 -3.05 -6.25
C THR A 330 -12.60 -4.41 -6.15
N ALA A 331 -12.42 -4.94 -4.93
CA ALA A 331 -11.79 -6.24 -4.69
C ALA A 331 -12.59 -7.40 -5.31
N ALA A 332 -13.92 -7.33 -5.29
CA ALA A 332 -14.77 -8.33 -5.92
C ALA A 332 -14.70 -8.27 -7.46
N SER A 333 -14.53 -7.08 -8.04
CA SER A 333 -14.45 -6.89 -9.49
C SER A 333 -13.09 -7.26 -10.07
N THR A 334 -12.02 -7.01 -9.32
CA THR A 334 -10.62 -7.24 -9.72
C THR A 334 -9.88 -7.88 -8.55
N PRO A 335 -10.11 -9.18 -8.29
CA PRO A 335 -9.51 -9.86 -7.14
C PRO A 335 -8.00 -9.97 -7.33
N THR A 336 -7.27 -9.39 -6.39
CA THR A 336 -5.81 -9.51 -6.25
C THR A 336 -5.49 -9.92 -4.82
N TYR A 337 -4.36 -10.59 -4.63
CA TYR A 337 -3.90 -11.00 -3.31
C TYR A 337 -3.88 -9.81 -2.32
N TYR A 338 -3.28 -8.70 -2.72
CA TYR A 338 -3.11 -7.53 -1.88
C TYR A 338 -4.41 -6.74 -1.70
N GLY A 339 -5.24 -6.64 -2.75
CA GLY A 339 -6.55 -6.00 -2.69
C GLY A 339 -7.49 -6.74 -1.74
N SER A 340 -7.49 -8.09 -1.79
CA SER A 340 -8.25 -8.92 -0.85
C SER A 340 -7.71 -8.81 0.57
N ALA A 341 -6.37 -8.87 0.77
CA ALA A 341 -5.74 -8.72 2.08
C ALA A 341 -6.12 -7.38 2.73
N TRP A 342 -5.94 -6.26 2.03
CA TRP A 342 -6.19 -4.93 2.59
C TRP A 342 -7.67 -4.56 2.69
N THR A 343 -8.55 -5.24 1.93
CA THR A 343 -9.99 -5.15 2.16
C THR A 343 -10.36 -5.80 3.49
N ALA A 344 -9.87 -7.02 3.75
CA ALA A 344 -10.14 -7.74 5.00
C ALA A 344 -9.48 -7.07 6.21
N LEU A 345 -8.19 -6.71 6.10
CA LEU A 345 -7.45 -6.03 7.18
C LEU A 345 -8.04 -4.67 7.51
N SER A 346 -8.33 -3.82 6.51
CA SER A 346 -8.91 -2.50 6.81
C SER A 346 -10.33 -2.58 7.35
N THR A 347 -11.12 -3.59 6.95
CA THR A 347 -12.42 -3.85 7.58
C THR A 347 -12.19 -4.14 9.07
N ALA A 348 -11.35 -5.14 9.41
CA ALA A 348 -11.05 -5.47 10.80
C ALA A 348 -10.51 -4.26 11.59
N MET A 349 -9.50 -3.57 11.07
CA MET A 349 -8.83 -2.45 11.74
C MET A 349 -9.74 -1.22 11.95
N LEU A 350 -10.70 -0.99 11.06
CA LEU A 350 -11.53 0.22 11.09
C LEU A 350 -12.87 0.02 11.78
N THR A 351 -13.38 -1.22 11.87
CA THR A 351 -14.71 -1.51 12.42
C THR A 351 -14.71 -2.43 13.64
N ASP A 352 -13.59 -3.03 14.02
CA ASP A 352 -13.50 -4.04 15.09
C ASP A 352 -12.23 -3.86 15.93
N ASP A 353 -12.27 -4.24 17.21
CA ASP A 353 -11.13 -4.16 18.14
C ASP A 353 -10.34 -5.48 18.23
N VAL A 354 -10.73 -6.52 17.49
CA VAL A 354 -10.11 -7.86 17.48
C VAL A 354 -8.60 -7.84 17.20
N LEU A 355 -8.12 -6.83 16.47
CA LEU A 355 -6.68 -6.65 16.20
C LEU A 355 -5.96 -5.81 17.27
N GLY A 356 -6.60 -5.47 18.38
CA GLY A 356 -6.00 -4.72 19.49
C GLY A 356 -5.83 -3.22 19.24
N GLY A 357 -6.51 -2.69 18.22
CA GLY A 357 -6.63 -1.25 17.94
C GLY A 357 -7.84 -0.62 18.63
N CYS A 358 -8.13 0.63 18.28
CA CYS A 358 -9.34 1.36 18.65
C CYS A 358 -10.05 1.82 17.37
N PRO A 359 -10.90 0.97 16.76
CA PRO A 359 -11.51 1.23 15.46
C PRO A 359 -12.36 2.52 15.47
N PRO A 360 -12.18 3.42 14.47
CA PRO A 360 -12.94 4.67 14.40
C PRO A 360 -14.38 4.52 13.88
N LEU A 361 -14.81 3.33 13.45
CA LEU A 361 -16.15 3.07 12.89
C LEU A 361 -16.97 2.03 13.68
N GLU A 362 -16.66 1.78 14.96
CA GLU A 362 -17.53 1.00 15.84
C GLU A 362 -18.97 1.55 15.83
N ASP A 363 -19.95 0.66 15.77
CA ASP A 363 -21.35 1.08 15.79
C ASP A 363 -21.74 1.59 17.20
N ASP A 364 -22.26 2.81 17.25
CA ASP A 364 -22.67 3.54 18.46
C ASP A 364 -23.85 2.85 19.20
N GLU A 365 -23.62 1.71 19.87
CA GLU A 365 -24.47 1.32 21.01
C GLU A 365 -23.92 1.82 22.35
N THR A 366 -22.63 2.21 22.43
CA THR A 366 -21.96 2.61 23.67
C THR A 366 -21.64 4.11 23.78
N ALA A 367 -21.65 4.89 22.70
CA ALA A 367 -21.27 6.31 22.73
C ALA A 367 -22.34 7.27 23.32
N ALA A 368 -23.55 6.79 23.59
CA ALA A 368 -24.65 7.61 24.13
C ALA A 368 -24.44 8.10 25.58
N VAL A 369 -23.37 7.73 26.27
CA VAL A 369 -23.16 8.09 27.70
C VAL A 369 -22.21 9.28 27.92
N ALA A 370 -21.53 9.79 26.89
CA ALA A 370 -20.54 10.86 27.06
C ALA A 370 -20.84 12.13 26.24
N THR A 371 -22.05 12.71 26.37
CA THR A 371 -22.29 14.10 25.95
C THR A 371 -22.57 14.99 27.16
N GLY A 372 -21.58 15.81 27.49
CA GLY A 372 -21.60 16.69 28.67
C GLY A 372 -20.73 17.93 28.54
N ALA A 373 -21.06 18.77 27.56
CA ALA A 373 -20.87 20.23 27.52
C ALA A 373 -19.46 20.84 27.31
N GLY A 374 -19.39 21.75 26.34
CA GLY A 374 -18.56 22.95 26.47
C GLY A 374 -17.91 23.50 25.20
N ALA A 375 -18.71 23.95 24.22
CA ALA A 375 -18.21 24.78 23.12
C ALA A 375 -18.00 26.24 23.58
N THR A 376 -16.83 26.82 23.28
CA THR A 376 -16.68 28.27 23.04
C THR A 376 -15.67 28.55 21.93
N THR A 377 -16.14 29.23 20.90
CA THR A 377 -15.42 29.78 19.74
C THR A 377 -14.77 31.14 20.04
N ALA A 378 -13.61 31.44 19.43
CA ALA A 378 -13.38 32.66 18.60
C ALA A 378 -11.93 32.85 18.07
N THR A 379 -11.82 32.85 16.73
CA THR A 379 -11.24 33.90 15.83
C THR A 379 -9.72 34.16 15.70
N THR A 380 -9.23 33.86 14.48
CA THR A 380 -8.15 34.41 13.58
C THR A 380 -7.51 35.79 13.89
N ALA A 381 -6.28 36.18 13.48
CA ALA A 381 -5.13 35.71 12.65
C ALA A 381 -3.98 36.77 12.82
N PRO A 382 -2.94 36.91 11.95
CA PRO A 382 -1.86 36.01 11.53
C PRO A 382 -0.44 36.54 11.92
N GLY A 383 0.60 35.70 11.81
CA GLY A 383 2.00 36.13 11.92
C GLY A 383 2.93 35.27 11.06
N VAL A 384 3.51 35.87 10.02
CA VAL A 384 4.44 35.28 9.05
C VAL A 384 5.89 35.50 9.49
N GLY A 385 6.75 34.50 9.26
CA GLY A 385 8.22 34.60 9.22
C GLY A 385 8.89 33.50 10.08
N ALA A 386 9.79 32.64 9.59
CA ALA A 386 10.42 32.40 8.29
C ALA A 386 10.89 30.92 8.35
N ALA A 387 10.54 30.02 7.42
CA ALA A 387 11.31 29.75 6.20
C ALA A 387 12.82 30.04 6.35
N GLY A 388 13.53 29.14 7.02
CA GLY A 388 14.99 29.18 7.15
C GLY A 388 15.47 27.98 7.95
N GLY A 389 15.64 26.83 7.28
CA GLY A 389 16.07 25.60 7.95
C GLY A 389 15.97 24.28 7.18
N PHE A 390 15.48 24.24 5.94
CA PHE A 390 15.93 23.19 5.02
C PHE A 390 17.38 23.53 4.67
N GLN A 391 18.31 22.82 5.29
CA GLN A 391 19.69 22.81 4.82
C GLN A 391 19.67 22.16 3.43
N ASP A 392 20.31 22.79 2.44
CA ASP A 392 21.11 22.04 1.47
C ASP A 392 22.35 21.56 2.24
N PRO A 393 22.51 20.27 2.56
CA PRO A 393 23.74 19.77 3.13
C PRO A 393 24.66 19.30 2.00
N VAL A 394 25.92 19.70 2.14
CA VAL A 394 27.08 19.34 1.32
C VAL A 394 27.08 17.85 0.97
N SER A 395 27.42 17.54 -0.29
CA SER A 395 27.40 16.21 -0.92
C SER A 395 27.73 15.05 0.03
N PRO A 396 26.81 14.07 0.16
CA PRO A 396 27.15 12.73 0.62
C PRO A 396 28.25 12.15 -0.28
N ALA A 397 29.06 11.20 0.23
CA ALA A 397 29.71 10.28 -0.69
C ALA A 397 28.60 9.63 -1.54
N ALA A 398 28.65 9.85 -2.85
CA ALA A 398 27.46 9.90 -3.70
C ALA A 398 26.63 8.62 -3.67
N ALA A 399 25.33 8.75 -3.38
CA ALA A 399 24.33 7.97 -4.12
C ALA A 399 24.60 8.24 -5.60
N SER A 400 24.78 7.18 -6.40
CA SER A 400 25.19 7.34 -7.79
C SER A 400 24.09 8.07 -8.56
N THR A 401 24.31 9.35 -8.90
CA THR A 401 23.48 10.07 -9.89
C THR A 401 23.78 9.64 -11.33
N ALA A 402 24.59 8.59 -11.50
CA ALA A 402 24.93 8.06 -12.79
C ALA A 402 23.70 7.41 -13.39
N VAL A 403 23.02 8.17 -14.24
CA VAL A 403 21.90 7.68 -15.04
C VAL A 403 22.34 6.46 -15.83
N PRO A 404 21.45 5.47 -16.03
CA PRO A 404 21.76 4.33 -16.86
C PRO A 404 21.89 4.81 -18.30
N VAL A 405 22.99 4.45 -18.94
CA VAL A 405 23.32 4.91 -20.31
C VAL A 405 23.31 3.79 -21.32
N HIS A 406 23.35 2.53 -20.87
CA HIS A 406 23.46 1.38 -21.77
C HIS A 406 22.88 0.12 -21.14
N ILE A 407 22.14 -0.66 -21.92
CA ILE A 407 21.62 -1.98 -21.55
C ILE A 407 22.19 -3.05 -22.50
N SER A 408 22.58 -4.18 -21.91
CA SER A 408 22.96 -5.38 -22.65
C SER A 408 22.16 -6.58 -22.16
N ILE A 409 21.54 -7.30 -23.10
CA ILE A 409 20.83 -8.57 -22.87
C ILE A 409 21.36 -9.59 -23.89
N PRO A 410 22.50 -10.26 -23.59
CA PRO A 410 23.22 -11.08 -24.57
C PRO A 410 22.39 -12.20 -25.19
N ALA A 411 21.50 -12.84 -24.42
CA ALA A 411 20.69 -13.97 -24.87
C ALA A 411 19.77 -13.65 -26.05
N ILE A 412 19.39 -12.37 -26.20
CA ILE A 412 18.52 -11.89 -27.29
C ILE A 412 19.21 -10.88 -28.20
N GLY A 413 20.50 -10.62 -27.99
CA GLY A 413 21.29 -9.71 -28.83
C GLY A 413 20.96 -8.23 -28.65
N VAL A 414 20.29 -7.84 -27.57
CA VAL A 414 20.05 -6.42 -27.26
C VAL A 414 21.35 -5.84 -26.71
N ASP A 415 21.85 -4.81 -27.38
CA ASP A 415 22.98 -3.99 -26.94
C ASP A 415 22.69 -2.56 -27.39
N SER A 416 22.12 -1.75 -26.48
CA SER A 416 21.52 -0.46 -26.83
C SER A 416 21.88 0.60 -25.79
N ASP A 417 22.04 1.83 -26.27
CA ASP A 417 22.00 3.00 -25.41
C ASP A 417 20.62 3.06 -24.72
N LEU A 418 20.60 3.57 -23.49
CA LEU A 418 19.38 3.83 -22.72
C LEU A 418 19.03 5.32 -22.77
N ILE A 419 17.80 5.61 -23.20
CA ILE A 419 17.23 6.96 -23.11
C ILE A 419 16.38 7.10 -21.84
N GLY A 420 16.18 8.33 -21.38
CA GLY A 420 15.19 8.63 -20.33
C GLY A 420 13.77 8.61 -20.89
N LEU A 421 12.85 7.98 -20.17
CA LEU A 421 11.41 7.98 -20.43
C LEU A 421 10.68 8.64 -19.28
N ASP A 422 9.66 9.42 -19.62
CA ASP A 422 8.73 10.03 -18.67
C ASP A 422 7.35 9.34 -18.76
N ARG A 423 6.47 9.63 -17.80
CA ARG A 423 5.07 9.26 -17.87
C ARG A 423 4.30 10.24 -18.75
N GLY A 424 3.32 9.73 -19.49
CA GLY A 424 2.34 10.53 -20.21
C GLY A 424 1.31 11.15 -19.26
N ALA A 425 0.45 12.02 -19.80
CA ALA A 425 -0.67 12.59 -19.05
C ALA A 425 -1.73 11.55 -18.63
N ASP A 426 -1.63 10.34 -19.18
CA ASP A 426 -2.42 9.15 -18.85
C ASP A 426 -1.80 8.32 -17.71
N GLY A 427 -0.65 8.73 -17.17
CA GLY A 427 0.02 8.07 -16.04
C GLY A 427 0.94 6.91 -16.44
N TRP A 428 0.99 6.55 -17.73
CA TRP A 428 1.79 5.43 -18.23
C TRP A 428 3.18 5.88 -18.69
N ILE A 429 4.20 5.03 -18.50
CA ILE A 429 5.53 5.25 -19.07
C ILE A 429 5.40 5.29 -20.59
N GLN A 430 5.83 6.40 -21.20
CA GLN A 430 5.78 6.55 -22.65
C GLN A 430 6.81 5.63 -23.30
N SER A 431 6.40 4.82 -24.27
CA SER A 431 7.36 4.05 -25.06
C SER A 431 8.27 5.01 -25.86
N PRO A 432 9.53 4.61 -26.15
CA PRO A 432 10.45 5.40 -26.97
C PRO A 432 9.83 5.83 -28.31
N GLN A 433 10.16 7.02 -28.82
CA GLN A 433 9.68 7.43 -30.15
C GLN A 433 10.30 6.62 -31.28
N ASP A 434 11.56 6.20 -31.10
CA ASP A 434 12.25 5.29 -32.00
C ASP A 434 11.95 3.84 -31.61
N TYR A 435 11.51 3.04 -32.57
CA TYR A 435 11.16 1.64 -32.34
C TYR A 435 12.37 0.80 -31.92
N ASP A 436 13.58 1.19 -32.34
CA ASP A 436 14.81 0.46 -32.00
C ASP A 436 15.48 0.98 -30.70
N ALA A 437 14.91 2.01 -30.06
CA ALA A 437 15.43 2.53 -28.80
C ALA A 437 14.89 1.79 -27.59
N VAL A 438 15.73 1.70 -26.55
CA VAL A 438 15.34 1.23 -25.22
C VAL A 438 15.38 2.41 -24.26
N GLY A 439 14.37 2.54 -23.41
CA GLY A 439 14.31 3.61 -22.44
C GLY A 439 14.11 3.12 -21.01
N TRP A 440 14.70 3.84 -20.06
CA TRP A 440 14.49 3.65 -18.63
C TRP A 440 13.54 4.72 -18.11
N TYR A 441 12.61 4.34 -17.22
CA TYR A 441 11.73 5.30 -16.57
C TYR A 441 12.53 6.18 -15.61
N GLU A 442 12.79 7.42 -16.02
CA GLU A 442 13.85 8.23 -15.44
C GLU A 442 13.55 8.82 -14.06
N LYS A 443 12.27 8.72 -13.67
CA LYS A 443 11.75 9.16 -12.38
C LYS A 443 11.53 7.99 -11.40
N GLY A 444 11.79 6.76 -11.84
CA GLY A 444 11.69 5.54 -11.04
C GLY A 444 12.99 5.19 -10.31
N VAL A 445 13.08 3.94 -9.85
CA VAL A 445 14.27 3.41 -9.17
C VAL A 445 15.44 3.33 -10.17
N LEU A 446 16.62 3.76 -9.73
CA LEU A 446 17.84 3.60 -10.52
C LEU A 446 18.20 2.12 -10.58
N PRO A 447 18.50 1.54 -11.75
CA PRO A 447 18.90 0.13 -11.85
C PRO A 447 20.04 -0.16 -10.88
N GLY A 448 19.84 -1.10 -9.95
CA GLY A 448 20.79 -1.53 -8.93
C GLY A 448 20.63 -0.85 -7.55
N GLU A 449 19.68 0.06 -7.40
CA GLU A 449 19.18 0.50 -6.09
C GLU A 449 18.00 -0.37 -5.64
N VAL A 450 17.70 -0.36 -4.34
CA VAL A 450 16.58 -1.12 -3.73
C VAL A 450 15.25 -0.72 -4.37
N GLY A 451 14.48 -1.72 -4.82
CA GLY A 451 13.23 -1.55 -5.54
C GLY A 451 13.33 -1.89 -7.04
N PRO A 452 12.19 -1.90 -7.76
CA PRO A 452 12.16 -2.24 -9.18
C PRO A 452 12.50 -1.03 -10.07
N ALA A 453 13.62 -1.11 -10.79
CA ALA A 453 13.89 -0.21 -11.92
C ALA A 453 13.12 -0.68 -13.15
N VAL A 454 12.51 0.25 -13.90
CA VAL A 454 11.64 -0.09 -15.04
C VAL A 454 12.24 0.37 -16.37
N ILE A 455 12.35 -0.56 -17.31
CA ILE A 455 12.87 -0.36 -18.67
C ILE A 455 11.80 -0.75 -19.67
N ALA A 456 11.58 0.05 -20.71
CA ALA A 456 10.56 -0.17 -21.73
C ALA A 456 11.11 -0.02 -23.15
N GLY A 457 10.51 -0.76 -24.09
CA GLY A 457 10.87 -0.74 -25.51
C GLY A 457 9.83 -1.46 -26.37
N HIS A 458 9.91 -1.28 -27.69
CA HIS A 458 8.91 -1.82 -28.63
C HIS A 458 9.17 -3.28 -28.99
N VAL A 459 8.09 -4.04 -29.17
CA VAL A 459 8.14 -5.42 -29.68
C VAL A 459 8.27 -5.43 -31.20
N ASP A 460 7.61 -4.50 -31.89
CA ASP A 460 7.66 -4.35 -33.34
C ASP A 460 7.51 -2.88 -33.77
N SER A 461 7.56 -2.67 -35.08
CA SER A 461 7.42 -1.39 -35.77
C SER A 461 6.53 -1.57 -37.01
N PRO A 462 6.05 -0.48 -37.64
CA PRO A 462 5.30 -0.55 -38.91
C PRO A 462 6.04 -1.27 -40.05
N THR A 463 7.36 -1.44 -39.94
CA THR A 463 8.22 -2.01 -40.98
C THR A 463 8.85 -3.35 -40.62
N GLY A 464 8.67 -3.85 -39.40
CA GLY A 464 9.25 -5.13 -38.96
C GLY A 464 9.53 -5.20 -37.46
N PRO A 465 10.28 -6.23 -37.02
CA PRO A 465 10.74 -6.38 -35.63
C PRO A 465 11.40 -5.12 -35.06
N ALA A 466 11.22 -4.88 -33.76
CA ALA A 466 11.85 -3.80 -33.01
C ALA A 466 12.78 -4.35 -31.91
N VAL A 467 13.33 -3.48 -31.06
CA VAL A 467 14.41 -3.84 -30.11
C VAL A 467 14.05 -4.97 -29.13
N PHE A 468 12.78 -5.09 -28.72
CA PHE A 468 12.31 -6.13 -27.80
C PHE A 468 11.47 -7.21 -28.50
N PHE A 469 11.56 -7.34 -29.83
CA PHE A 469 10.89 -8.43 -30.58
C PHE A 469 11.19 -9.82 -30.01
N ASP A 470 12.45 -10.03 -29.62
CA ASP A 470 12.94 -11.32 -29.13
C ASP A 470 12.89 -11.43 -27.60
N LEU A 471 12.36 -10.43 -26.87
CA LEU A 471 12.21 -10.44 -25.42
C LEU A 471 11.46 -11.68 -24.87
N PRO A 472 10.41 -12.21 -25.54
CA PRO A 472 9.75 -13.45 -25.11
C PRO A 472 10.62 -14.71 -25.16
N ARG A 473 11.82 -14.65 -25.77
CA ARG A 473 12.76 -15.78 -25.81
C ARG A 473 13.65 -15.87 -24.57
N LEU A 474 13.63 -14.85 -23.71
CA LEU A 474 14.38 -14.90 -22.45
C LEU A 474 13.85 -16.01 -21.56
N THR A 475 14.76 -16.59 -20.79
CA THR A 475 14.50 -17.62 -19.80
C THR A 475 15.11 -17.26 -18.46
N PRO A 476 14.56 -17.74 -17.34
CA PRO A 476 15.19 -17.55 -16.04
C PRO A 476 16.66 -18.04 -16.06
N GLY A 477 17.57 -17.21 -15.56
CA GLY A 477 19.02 -17.42 -15.64
C GLY A 477 19.73 -16.57 -16.70
N ASP A 478 19.00 -15.98 -17.66
CA ASP A 478 19.60 -15.04 -18.62
C ASP A 478 20.04 -13.75 -17.91
N THR A 479 21.17 -13.19 -18.34
CA THR A 479 21.76 -12.00 -17.70
C THR A 479 21.33 -10.71 -18.38
N VAL A 480 21.13 -9.66 -17.59
CA VAL A 480 20.92 -8.29 -18.03
C VAL A 480 21.94 -7.39 -17.34
N SER A 481 22.70 -6.61 -18.11
CA SER A 481 23.67 -5.65 -17.56
C SER A 481 23.26 -4.23 -17.91
N VAL A 482 23.18 -3.36 -16.92
CA VAL A 482 22.87 -1.93 -17.10
C VAL A 482 24.07 -1.11 -16.67
N ARG A 483 24.76 -0.50 -17.63
CA ARG A 483 25.90 0.38 -17.38
C ARG A 483 25.43 1.81 -17.16
N ARG A 484 25.99 2.45 -16.14
CA ARG A 484 25.70 3.81 -15.73
C ARG A 484 26.75 4.79 -16.24
N ALA A 485 26.41 6.08 -16.24
CA ALA A 485 27.27 7.15 -16.77
C ALA A 485 28.64 7.29 -16.06
N ASP A 486 28.77 6.79 -14.83
CA ASP A 486 30.01 6.77 -14.06
C ASP A 486 30.91 5.56 -14.38
N GLY A 487 30.46 4.68 -15.26
CA GLY A 487 31.16 3.45 -15.64
C GLY A 487 30.84 2.24 -14.74
N SER A 488 30.04 2.41 -13.67
CA SER A 488 29.52 1.29 -12.90
C SER A 488 28.51 0.47 -13.71
N THR A 489 28.35 -0.80 -13.37
CA THR A 489 27.38 -1.70 -14.02
C THR A 489 26.53 -2.38 -12.95
N ALA A 490 25.21 -2.38 -13.12
CA ALA A 490 24.28 -3.19 -12.37
C ALA A 490 23.97 -4.45 -13.17
N ASP A 491 24.33 -5.61 -12.63
CA ASP A 491 24.07 -6.90 -13.24
C ASP A 491 22.84 -7.54 -12.60
N PHE A 492 21.99 -8.12 -13.43
CA PHE A 492 20.76 -8.78 -13.03
C PHE A 492 20.64 -10.15 -13.69
N VAL A 493 19.93 -11.05 -13.04
CA VAL A 493 19.54 -12.36 -13.56
C VAL A 493 18.03 -12.40 -13.72
N VAL A 494 17.55 -12.75 -14.92
CA VAL A 494 16.12 -12.95 -15.20
C VAL A 494 15.59 -14.05 -14.30
N THR A 495 14.47 -13.80 -13.64
CA THR A 495 13.80 -14.75 -12.75
C THR A 495 12.41 -15.15 -13.23
N GLY A 496 11.79 -14.37 -14.13
CA GLY A 496 10.47 -14.70 -14.64
C GLY A 496 10.01 -13.82 -15.79
N LEU A 497 9.03 -14.33 -16.53
CA LEU A 497 8.34 -13.64 -17.62
C LEU A 497 6.84 -13.79 -17.39
N GLN A 498 6.09 -12.71 -17.52
CA GLN A 498 4.64 -12.69 -17.36
C GLN A 498 3.99 -11.87 -18.47
N THR A 499 3.07 -12.47 -19.22
CA THR A 499 2.21 -11.76 -20.16
C THR A 499 0.91 -11.39 -19.46
N VAL A 500 0.50 -10.13 -19.59
CA VAL A 500 -0.62 -9.55 -18.85
C VAL A 500 -1.47 -8.68 -19.76
N GLU A 501 -2.78 -8.80 -19.67
CA GLU A 501 -3.69 -7.91 -20.41
C GLU A 501 -3.48 -6.48 -19.93
N LYS A 502 -3.47 -5.51 -20.85
CA LYS A 502 -3.22 -4.10 -20.50
C LYS A 502 -4.26 -3.52 -19.57
N ASN A 503 -5.50 -4.01 -19.64
CA ASN A 503 -6.60 -3.56 -18.79
C ASN A 503 -6.56 -4.19 -17.37
N SER A 504 -5.69 -5.18 -17.16
CA SER A 504 -5.43 -5.83 -15.88
C SER A 504 -3.92 -5.86 -15.61
N PHE A 505 -3.19 -4.85 -16.09
CA PHE A 505 -1.75 -4.79 -15.93
C PHE A 505 -1.43 -4.82 -14.43
N PRO A 506 -0.53 -5.70 -13.96
CA PRO A 506 -0.32 -5.93 -12.54
C PRO A 506 0.61 -4.85 -12.00
N THR A 507 0.12 -3.61 -11.95
CA THR A 507 0.80 -2.39 -11.51
C THR A 507 1.54 -2.64 -10.20
N GLU A 508 0.94 -3.38 -9.27
CA GLU A 508 1.59 -3.79 -8.02
C GLU A 508 2.84 -4.66 -8.24
N SER A 509 2.79 -5.77 -8.97
CA SER A 509 3.98 -6.62 -9.19
C SER A 509 5.12 -5.94 -9.97
N VAL A 510 4.80 -4.86 -10.68
CA VAL A 510 5.72 -4.10 -11.54
C VAL A 510 6.33 -2.90 -10.80
N TYR A 511 5.56 -2.23 -9.94
CA TYR A 511 5.99 -0.99 -9.28
C TYR A 511 6.07 -1.09 -7.75
N ALA A 512 5.53 -2.14 -7.13
CA ALA A 512 5.59 -2.30 -5.67
C ALA A 512 7.05 -2.34 -5.22
N PRO A 513 7.40 -1.61 -4.15
CA PRO A 513 8.72 -1.64 -3.57
C PRO A 513 9.12 -3.07 -3.21
N THR A 514 10.40 -3.36 -3.39
CA THR A 514 11.02 -4.60 -2.95
C THR A 514 12.25 -4.23 -2.14
N PRO A 515 12.59 -4.97 -1.08
CA PRO A 515 13.73 -4.65 -0.21
C PRO A 515 15.09 -4.94 -0.87
N THR A 516 15.09 -5.41 -2.12
CA THR A 516 16.30 -5.66 -2.91
C THR A 516 16.27 -4.98 -4.28
N PRO A 517 17.43 -4.80 -4.93
CA PRO A 517 17.47 -4.25 -6.28
C PRO A 517 16.86 -5.20 -7.30
N GLN A 518 15.84 -4.73 -8.01
CA GLN A 518 15.15 -5.50 -9.04
C GLN A 518 15.04 -4.70 -10.35
N LEU A 519 14.79 -5.42 -11.43
CA LEU A 519 14.57 -4.86 -12.76
C LEU A 519 13.26 -5.41 -13.34
N ARG A 520 12.50 -4.54 -14.01
CA ARG A 520 11.32 -4.87 -14.82
C ARG A 520 11.56 -4.38 -16.24
N ILE A 521 11.52 -5.29 -17.21
CA ILE A 521 11.62 -4.96 -18.64
C ILE A 521 10.25 -5.19 -19.27
N VAL A 522 9.66 -4.14 -19.85
CA VAL A 522 8.28 -4.13 -20.32
C VAL A 522 8.24 -3.90 -21.84
N THR A 523 7.45 -4.71 -22.54
CA THR A 523 7.15 -4.51 -23.96
C THR A 523 5.70 -4.88 -24.28
N CYS A 524 5.20 -4.47 -25.45
CA CYS A 524 3.87 -4.86 -25.93
C CYS A 524 3.84 -6.37 -26.25
N ALA A 525 2.71 -7.04 -26.01
CA ALA A 525 2.52 -8.46 -26.27
C ALA A 525 1.08 -8.78 -26.70
N GLY A 526 0.82 -10.05 -27.01
CA GLY A 526 -0.54 -10.51 -27.30
C GLY A 526 -1.03 -10.19 -28.72
N ALA A 527 -2.34 -10.26 -28.92
CA ALA A 527 -2.96 -9.99 -30.21
C ALA A 527 -2.99 -8.49 -30.52
N TRP A 528 -2.82 -8.15 -31.80
CA TRP A 528 -3.08 -6.79 -32.29
C TRP A 528 -4.59 -6.56 -32.40
N ASP A 529 -5.11 -5.54 -31.71
CA ASP A 529 -6.48 -5.08 -31.91
C ASP A 529 -6.53 -3.95 -32.95
N PRO A 530 -7.08 -4.19 -34.16
CA PRO A 530 -7.17 -3.17 -35.20
C PRO A 530 -8.19 -2.06 -34.88
N ALA A 531 -9.07 -2.22 -33.89
CA ALA A 531 -10.02 -1.19 -33.49
C ALA A 531 -9.38 -0.12 -32.59
N SER A 532 -8.57 -0.54 -31.62
CA SER A 532 -7.79 0.37 -30.77
C SER A 532 -6.45 0.78 -31.39
N GLY A 533 -5.92 0.00 -32.33
CA GLY A 533 -4.59 0.23 -32.91
C GLY A 533 -3.46 -0.09 -31.94
N HIS A 534 -3.69 -1.00 -31.00
CA HIS A 534 -2.75 -1.40 -29.97
C HIS A 534 -2.75 -2.91 -29.76
N TYR A 535 -1.62 -3.41 -29.27
CA TYR A 535 -1.53 -4.73 -28.64
C TYR A 535 -2.37 -4.80 -27.37
N VAL A 536 -3.06 -5.91 -27.15
CA VAL A 536 -3.95 -6.09 -25.99
C VAL A 536 -3.21 -6.45 -24.70
N ASP A 537 -1.98 -6.96 -24.79
CA ASP A 537 -1.19 -7.38 -23.63
C ASP A 537 0.14 -6.60 -23.53
N ASN A 538 0.79 -6.72 -22.37
CA ASN A 538 2.19 -6.41 -22.16
C ASN A 538 2.93 -7.69 -21.72
N LEU A 539 4.19 -7.82 -22.09
CA LEU A 539 5.12 -8.78 -21.49
C LEU A 539 6.00 -8.03 -20.49
N VAL A 540 6.02 -8.53 -19.26
CA VAL A 540 6.91 -8.07 -18.18
C VAL A 540 7.94 -9.15 -17.92
N VAL A 541 9.21 -8.82 -18.09
CA VAL A 541 10.35 -9.63 -17.62
C VAL A 541 10.78 -9.11 -16.27
N THR A 542 10.91 -10.00 -15.29
CA THR A 542 11.41 -9.69 -13.96
C THR A 542 12.83 -10.24 -13.80
N ALA A 543 13.72 -9.44 -13.24
CA ALA A 543 15.08 -9.82 -12.90
C ALA A 543 15.48 -9.26 -11.53
N VAL A 544 16.40 -9.94 -10.85
CA VAL A 544 16.97 -9.55 -9.54
C VAL A 544 18.48 -9.34 -9.67
N ALA A 545 19.09 -8.54 -8.80
CA ALA A 545 20.54 -8.34 -8.81
C ALA A 545 21.32 -9.67 -8.77
N ALA A 546 22.39 -9.75 -9.56
CA ALA A 546 23.21 -10.95 -9.78
C ALA A 546 24.22 -11.25 -8.67
#